data_AF-A0A2V7KZ42-F1
#
_entry.id   AF-A0A2V7KZ42-F1
#
_cell.length_a   1.000
_cell.length_b   1.000
_cell.length_c   1.000
_cell.angle_alpha   90.00
_cell.angle_beta   90.00
_cell.angle_gamma   90.00
#
_symmetry.space_group_name_H-M   'P 1'
#
loop_
_entity.id
_entity.type
_entity.pdbx_description
1 polymer ?
#
loop_
_entity_poly.entity_id
_entity_poly.type
_entity_poly.pdbx_seq_one_letter_code
_entity_poly.pdbx_strand_id
1 'polypeptide(L)'
;MGNPFEGLFDSGDVLARVGIDLTAQARRGDLEPVRCRDEEIARVVDILLRQRKNNAALVGKAGVGKTAIVEGLAHRIASGNVPPALKDARIIGLDHVSMLAGTSFRGQYEERIRRLVQALQADRNLILFVDELHNLIGQGTAMGAAMDAANMLKPALVRGDIRVVGATTGEEYNKWVKSDPALERRFQPVTIEELDAIQTWEVLVARRPRLERHHAVAISDDALKASIVLTDRFVPERARPDKAIDVLDEACAHAQATAKVTPELDRLIRDRKKVEAALRLGTVEEEAGPEEPVPDLATVLQRFGEEIEDLLGGRRRTRADEGGERTAPPAPAPDRPPAPALEDQRSDLDRKLRQELERQGLVVTGKDIARVVGLAAGKGIEWAG
;
A
#
# COMPACT_ATOMS: atom_id res chain seq x y z
N MET A 1 -14.03 40.15 8.05
CA MET A 1 -12.84 39.44 8.51
C MET A 1 -12.96 38.00 8.06
N GLY A 2 -12.19 37.59 7.06
CA GLY A 2 -12.13 36.19 6.62
C GLY A 2 -11.47 35.33 7.69
N ASN A 3 -11.82 34.05 7.71
CA ASN A 3 -11.28 33.09 8.66
C ASN A 3 -9.76 32.96 8.42
N PRO A 4 -8.89 33.24 9.41
CA PRO A 4 -7.43 33.20 9.25
C PRO A 4 -6.86 31.79 8.98
N PHE A 5 -7.72 30.76 8.93
CA PHE A 5 -7.35 29.39 8.60
C PHE A 5 -7.88 28.90 7.24
N GLU A 6 -8.51 29.77 6.46
CA GLU A 6 -9.00 29.45 5.12
C GLU A 6 -7.79 29.35 4.15
N GLY A 7 -7.45 28.14 3.73
CA GLY A 7 -6.29 27.84 2.87
C GLY A 7 -5.19 26.97 3.51
N LEU A 8 -5.19 26.76 4.82
CA LEU A 8 -4.28 25.84 5.53
C LEU A 8 -4.76 24.37 5.52
N PHE A 9 -5.92 24.12 4.91
CA PHE A 9 -6.62 22.84 4.92
C PHE A 9 -7.04 22.45 3.51
N ASP A 10 -6.07 22.15 2.66
CA ASP A 10 -6.39 21.40 1.45
C ASP A 10 -6.78 19.97 1.86
N SER A 11 -7.93 19.50 1.37
CA SER A 11 -8.45 18.17 1.70
C SER A 11 -7.51 17.06 1.24
N GLY A 12 -6.64 17.36 0.26
CA GLY A 12 -5.55 16.48 -0.19
C GLY A 12 -4.52 16.17 0.91
N ASP A 13 -4.14 17.16 1.71
CA ASP A 13 -3.11 17.01 2.76
C ASP A 13 -3.62 16.20 3.97
N VAL A 14 -4.94 16.24 4.22
CA VAL A 14 -5.56 15.45 5.30
C VAL A 14 -5.59 13.96 4.96
N LEU A 15 -5.98 13.58 3.75
CA LEU A 15 -6.04 12.18 3.34
C LEU A 15 -4.64 11.56 3.26
N ALA A 16 -3.66 12.32 2.74
CA ALA A 16 -2.26 11.88 2.67
C ALA A 16 -1.64 11.61 4.05
N ARG A 17 -2.09 12.32 5.09
CA ARG A 17 -1.59 12.16 6.48
C ARG A 17 -2.30 11.07 7.29
N VAL A 18 -3.47 10.61 6.84
CA VAL A 18 -4.36 9.75 7.65
C VAL A 18 -4.65 8.40 7.00
N GLY A 19 -4.43 8.27 5.69
CA GLY A 19 -4.65 7.03 4.96
C GLY A 19 -3.74 6.85 3.77
N ILE A 20 -3.82 5.66 3.19
CA ILE A 20 -3.04 5.25 2.02
C ILE A 20 -3.98 5.21 0.82
N ASP A 21 -3.68 5.98 -0.22
CA ASP A 21 -4.45 5.92 -1.47
C ASP A 21 -4.04 4.68 -2.29
N LEU A 22 -4.85 3.63 -2.17
CA LEU A 22 -4.63 2.37 -2.89
C LEU A 22 -4.85 2.54 -4.39
N THR A 23 -5.74 3.45 -4.81
CA THR A 23 -5.96 3.73 -6.23
C THR A 23 -4.74 4.42 -6.84
N ALA A 24 -4.10 5.34 -6.12
CA ALA A 24 -2.86 5.95 -6.55
C ALA A 24 -1.70 4.93 -6.59
N GLN A 25 -1.59 4.05 -5.58
CA GLN A 25 -0.62 2.94 -5.61
C GLN A 25 -0.85 2.01 -6.80
N ALA A 26 -2.10 1.72 -7.16
CA ALA A 26 -2.42 0.92 -8.33
C ALA A 26 -1.98 1.59 -9.63
N ARG A 27 -2.21 2.91 -9.78
CA ARG A 27 -1.77 3.69 -10.95
C ARG A 27 -0.25 3.68 -11.14
N ARG A 28 0.50 3.73 -10.04
CA ARG A 28 1.97 3.64 -10.05
C ARG A 28 2.51 2.22 -10.20
N GLY A 29 1.65 1.20 -10.14
CA GLY A 29 2.07 -0.21 -10.19
C GLY A 29 2.73 -0.71 -8.90
N ASP A 30 2.48 -0.04 -7.77
CA ASP A 30 3.06 -0.42 -6.46
C ASP A 30 2.37 -1.66 -5.86
N LEU A 31 1.07 -1.82 -6.13
CA LEU A 31 0.23 -2.90 -5.61
C LEU A 31 0.58 -4.26 -6.22
N GLU A 32 0.32 -5.32 -5.47
CA GLU A 32 0.51 -6.68 -5.95
C GLU A 32 -0.49 -7.02 -7.07
N PRO A 33 -0.09 -7.80 -8.11
CA PRO A 33 -1.05 -8.38 -9.04
C PRO A 33 -2.05 -9.27 -8.31
N VAL A 34 -3.32 -9.09 -8.64
CA VAL A 34 -4.43 -9.87 -8.08
C VAL A 34 -4.89 -10.90 -9.10
N ARG A 35 -5.02 -12.16 -8.67
CA ARG A 35 -5.49 -13.30 -9.49
C ARG A 35 -6.62 -14.03 -8.76
N CYS A 36 -7.49 -14.68 -9.53
CA CYS A 36 -8.54 -15.57 -9.03
C CYS A 36 -9.52 -14.93 -8.02
N ARG A 37 -9.81 -13.63 -8.17
CA ARG A 37 -10.74 -12.89 -7.28
C ARG A 37 -11.78 -12.06 -8.05
N ASP A 38 -12.00 -12.38 -9.32
CA ASP A 38 -12.82 -11.54 -10.21
C ASP A 38 -14.28 -11.48 -9.81
N GLU A 39 -14.83 -12.59 -9.30
CA GLU A 39 -16.22 -12.69 -8.85
C GLU A 39 -16.46 -11.87 -7.58
N GLU A 40 -15.54 -11.94 -6.62
CA GLU A 40 -15.64 -11.18 -5.37
C GLU A 40 -15.44 -9.68 -5.62
N ILE A 41 -14.52 -9.30 -6.50
CA ILE A 41 -14.36 -7.89 -6.91
C ILE A 41 -15.63 -7.40 -7.61
N ALA A 42 -16.21 -8.17 -8.53
CA ALA A 42 -17.47 -7.82 -9.17
C ALA A 42 -18.61 -7.67 -8.15
N ARG A 43 -18.68 -8.57 -7.16
CA ARG A 43 -19.66 -8.49 -6.08
C ARG A 43 -19.49 -7.24 -5.23
N VAL A 44 -18.26 -6.81 -4.94
CA VAL A 44 -17.99 -5.56 -4.21
C VAL A 44 -18.44 -4.36 -5.05
N VAL A 45 -18.18 -4.34 -6.35
CA VAL A 45 -18.68 -3.30 -7.27
C VAL A 45 -20.21 -3.21 -7.21
N ASP A 46 -20.90 -4.34 -7.33
CA ASP A 46 -22.36 -4.39 -7.26
C ASP A 46 -22.88 -3.78 -5.95
N ILE A 47 -22.24 -4.10 -4.83
CA ILE A 47 -22.60 -3.59 -3.51
C ILE A 47 -22.41 -2.08 -3.44
N LEU A 48 -21.26 -1.56 -3.87
CA LEU A 48 -20.93 -0.13 -3.82
C LEU A 48 -21.86 0.76 -4.67
N LEU A 49 -22.52 0.16 -5.68
CA LEU A 49 -23.48 0.83 -6.56
C LEU A 49 -24.93 0.83 -6.02
N ARG A 50 -25.21 0.10 -4.93
CA ARG A 50 -26.56 0.05 -4.37
C ARG A 50 -26.95 1.39 -3.75
N GLN A 51 -28.25 1.70 -3.77
CA GLN A 51 -28.81 2.85 -3.04
C GLN A 51 -28.87 2.62 -1.51
N ARG A 52 -28.99 1.36 -1.08
CA ARG A 52 -29.02 0.92 0.32
C ARG A 52 -28.13 -0.31 0.48
N LYS A 53 -27.54 -0.49 1.66
CA LYS A 53 -26.53 -1.53 1.92
C LYS A 53 -25.34 -1.42 0.96
N ASN A 54 -24.80 -0.21 0.85
CA ASN A 54 -23.71 0.15 -0.06
C ASN A 54 -22.32 0.05 0.59
N ASN A 55 -22.22 -0.59 1.74
CA ASN A 55 -20.96 -0.95 2.36
C ASN A 55 -20.73 -2.45 2.22
N ALA A 56 -19.54 -2.85 1.80
CA ALA A 56 -19.18 -4.26 1.68
C ALA A 56 -18.42 -4.72 2.93
N ALA A 57 -18.79 -5.89 3.46
CA ALA A 57 -18.00 -6.58 4.48
C ALA A 57 -17.40 -7.84 3.86
N LEU A 58 -16.08 -7.88 3.67
CA LEU A 58 -15.34 -9.04 3.24
C LEU A 58 -15.16 -9.97 4.44
N VAL A 59 -15.88 -11.09 4.44
CA VAL A 59 -15.96 -12.02 5.58
C VAL A 59 -15.26 -13.31 5.23
N GLY A 60 -14.17 -13.65 5.90
CA GLY A 60 -13.42 -14.88 5.67
C GLY A 60 -12.31 -15.10 6.68
N LYS A 61 -11.71 -16.30 6.68
CA LYS A 61 -10.59 -16.64 7.57
C LYS A 61 -9.39 -15.70 7.36
N ALA A 62 -8.50 -15.58 8.34
CA ALA A 62 -7.24 -14.88 8.15
C ALA A 62 -6.41 -15.58 7.04
N GLY A 63 -5.74 -14.80 6.19
CA GLY A 63 -4.90 -15.34 5.13
C GLY A 63 -5.60 -15.71 3.81
N VAL A 64 -6.93 -15.60 3.71
CA VAL A 64 -7.63 -15.89 2.43
C VAL A 64 -7.42 -14.82 1.35
N GLY A 65 -6.79 -13.69 1.66
CA GLY A 65 -6.55 -12.61 0.69
C GLY A 65 -7.71 -11.61 0.57
N LYS A 66 -8.30 -11.20 1.70
CA LYS A 66 -9.34 -10.15 1.74
C LYS A 66 -8.83 -8.80 1.21
N THR A 67 -7.63 -8.40 1.62
CA THR A 67 -6.95 -7.19 1.15
C THR A 67 -6.73 -7.20 -0.36
N ALA A 68 -6.38 -8.36 -0.93
CA ALA A 68 -6.16 -8.51 -2.38
C ALA A 68 -7.42 -8.21 -3.21
N ILE A 69 -8.62 -8.44 -2.68
CA ILE A 69 -9.88 -8.06 -3.37
C ILE A 69 -9.98 -6.53 -3.50
N VAL A 70 -9.57 -5.80 -2.46
CA VAL A 70 -9.60 -4.34 -2.45
C VAL A 70 -8.52 -3.75 -3.34
N GLU A 71 -7.32 -4.32 -3.31
CA GLU A 71 -6.25 -3.99 -4.27
C GLU A 71 -6.69 -4.27 -5.71
N GLY A 72 -7.41 -5.37 -5.95
CA GLY A 72 -7.97 -5.71 -7.25
C GLY A 72 -9.03 -4.72 -7.72
N LEU A 73 -9.87 -4.23 -6.79
CA LEU A 73 -10.79 -3.12 -7.08
C LEU A 73 -10.02 -1.83 -7.39
N ALA A 74 -8.95 -1.52 -6.66
CA ALA A 74 -8.09 -0.37 -6.93
C ALA A 74 -7.49 -0.43 -8.34
N HIS A 75 -7.00 -1.60 -8.77
CA HIS A 75 -6.51 -1.85 -10.13
C HIS A 75 -7.59 -1.61 -11.19
N ARG A 76 -8.81 -2.11 -10.97
CA ARG A 76 -9.93 -1.90 -11.91
C ARG A 76 -10.32 -0.42 -12.00
N ILE A 77 -10.34 0.30 -10.89
CA ILE A 77 -10.61 1.75 -10.87
C ILE A 77 -9.49 2.51 -11.60
N ALA A 78 -8.23 2.21 -11.29
CA ALA A 78 -7.06 2.85 -11.90
C ALA A 78 -7.00 2.69 -13.42
N SER A 79 -7.38 1.51 -13.92
CA SER A 79 -7.47 1.20 -15.36
C SER A 79 -8.77 1.66 -16.03
N GLY A 80 -9.71 2.26 -15.28
CA GLY A 80 -11.02 2.66 -15.77
C GLY A 80 -11.95 1.49 -16.12
N ASN A 81 -11.59 0.26 -15.73
CA ASN A 81 -12.32 -0.98 -15.98
C ASN A 81 -13.39 -1.23 -14.91
N VAL A 82 -14.21 -0.20 -14.67
CA VAL A 82 -15.34 -0.18 -13.74
C VAL A 82 -16.52 0.56 -14.37
N PRO A 83 -17.76 0.36 -13.87
CA PRO A 83 -18.91 1.11 -14.33
C PRO A 83 -18.70 2.64 -14.19
N PRO A 84 -19.34 3.47 -15.04
CA PRO A 84 -19.14 4.92 -15.06
C PRO A 84 -19.26 5.59 -13.68
N ALA A 85 -20.15 5.11 -12.82
CA ALA A 85 -20.37 5.63 -11.47
C ALA A 85 -19.20 5.40 -10.49
N LEU A 86 -18.20 4.59 -10.85
CA LEU A 86 -17.00 4.34 -10.04
C LEU A 86 -15.70 4.78 -10.74
N LYS A 87 -15.76 5.40 -11.93
CA LYS A 87 -14.55 5.78 -12.67
C LYS A 87 -13.69 6.78 -11.91
N ASP A 88 -14.33 7.73 -11.23
CA ASP A 88 -13.66 8.75 -10.44
C ASP A 88 -13.48 8.34 -8.98
N ALA A 89 -13.83 7.11 -8.62
CA ALA A 89 -13.71 6.63 -7.25
C ALA A 89 -12.24 6.53 -6.82
N ARG A 90 -11.98 6.69 -5.52
CA ARG A 90 -10.66 6.47 -4.92
C ARG A 90 -10.81 5.61 -3.67
N ILE A 91 -9.94 4.63 -3.53
CA ILE A 91 -9.91 3.77 -2.34
C ILE A 91 -8.84 4.27 -1.38
N ILE A 92 -9.27 4.69 -0.20
CA ILE A 92 -8.40 5.16 0.87
C ILE A 92 -8.34 4.07 1.95
N GLY A 93 -7.21 3.40 2.08
CA GLY A 93 -6.93 2.47 3.17
C GLY A 93 -6.67 3.22 4.48
N LEU A 94 -7.35 2.83 5.54
CA LEU A 94 -7.11 3.36 6.87
C LEU A 94 -5.84 2.74 7.46
N ASP A 95 -4.84 3.56 7.75
CA ASP A 95 -3.63 3.12 8.45
C ASP A 95 -3.67 3.56 9.92
N HIS A 96 -4.06 2.64 10.79
CA HIS A 96 -4.09 2.86 12.23
C HIS A 96 -2.73 3.27 12.80
N VAL A 97 -1.62 2.81 12.23
CA VAL A 97 -0.27 3.14 12.72
C VAL A 97 0.07 4.59 12.41
N SER A 98 -0.13 5.03 11.16
CA SER A 98 0.05 6.44 10.77
C SER A 98 -0.86 7.37 11.56
N MET A 99 -2.08 6.93 11.89
CA MET A 99 -2.99 7.71 12.72
C MET A 99 -2.46 7.94 14.15
N LEU A 100 -1.74 6.97 14.72
CA LEU A 100 -1.13 7.05 16.05
C LEU A 100 0.27 7.73 16.01
N ALA A 101 0.92 7.74 14.86
CA ALA A 101 2.23 8.37 14.68
C ALA A 101 2.16 9.89 14.86
N GLY A 102 3.02 10.41 15.73
CA GLY A 102 3.11 11.84 16.04
C GLY A 102 1.96 12.39 16.90
N THR A 103 1.04 11.54 17.38
CA THR A 103 -0.02 11.97 18.31
C THR A 103 0.38 11.69 19.75
N SER A 104 0.95 12.68 20.44
CA SER A 104 1.23 12.56 21.88
C SER A 104 -0.04 12.67 22.74
N PHE A 105 -1.16 13.10 22.15
CA PHE A 105 -2.43 13.38 22.84
C PHE A 105 -3.64 12.76 22.12
N ARG A 106 -4.53 12.13 22.89
CA ARG A 106 -5.83 11.55 22.47
C ARG A 106 -6.65 12.47 21.55
N GLY A 107 -6.71 13.77 21.86
CA GLY A 107 -7.49 14.73 21.08
C GLY A 107 -7.02 14.91 19.63
N GLN A 108 -5.72 14.72 19.34
CA GLN A 108 -5.21 14.81 17.97
C GLN A 108 -5.66 13.63 17.12
N TYR A 109 -5.77 12.45 17.71
CA TYR A 109 -6.31 11.26 17.04
C TYR A 109 -7.79 11.43 16.70
N GLU A 110 -8.60 11.90 17.66
CA GLU A 110 -10.02 12.21 17.42
C GLU A 110 -10.19 13.25 16.30
N GLU A 111 -9.39 14.31 16.31
CA GLU A 111 -9.42 15.34 15.27
C GLU A 111 -9.07 14.76 13.89
N ARG A 112 -8.10 13.85 13.79
CA ARG A 112 -7.77 13.16 12.54
C ARG A 112 -8.94 12.31 12.04
N ILE A 113 -9.59 11.54 12.92
CA ILE A 113 -10.80 10.75 12.56
C ILE A 113 -11.93 11.68 12.13
N ARG A 114 -12.16 12.79 12.84
CA ARG A 114 -13.19 13.77 12.50
C ARG A 114 -13.00 14.32 11.09
N ARG A 115 -11.77 14.72 10.76
CA ARG A 115 -11.42 15.24 9.43
C ARG A 115 -11.56 14.18 8.35
N LEU A 116 -11.14 12.94 8.63
CA LEU A 116 -11.35 11.81 7.71
C LEU A 116 -12.85 11.63 7.42
N VAL A 117 -13.70 11.62 8.45
CA VAL A 117 -15.16 11.50 8.29
C VAL A 117 -15.71 12.66 7.46
N GLN A 118 -15.29 13.90 7.74
CA GLN A 118 -15.73 15.08 6.98
C GLN A 118 -15.34 14.98 5.51
N ALA A 119 -14.09 14.58 5.20
CA ALA A 119 -13.64 14.37 3.83
C ALA A 119 -14.47 13.30 3.10
N LEU A 120 -14.71 12.15 3.76
CA LEU A 120 -15.53 11.06 3.21
C LEU A 120 -17.00 11.45 3.01
N GLN A 121 -17.53 12.36 3.84
CA GLN A 121 -18.90 12.87 3.69
C GLN A 121 -19.01 13.92 2.57
N ALA A 122 -17.97 14.72 2.37
CA ALA A 122 -17.92 15.77 1.35
C ALA A 122 -17.75 15.18 -0.06
N ASP A 123 -16.95 14.12 -0.20
CA ASP A 123 -16.71 13.47 -1.48
C ASP A 123 -17.22 12.03 -1.50
N ARG A 124 -18.33 11.82 -2.23
CA ARG A 124 -18.93 10.50 -2.40
C ARG A 124 -18.04 9.55 -3.18
N ASN A 125 -17.08 10.03 -3.98
CA ASN A 125 -16.16 9.20 -4.75
C ASN A 125 -15.11 8.50 -3.87
N LEU A 126 -14.91 8.96 -2.63
CA LEU A 126 -14.04 8.28 -1.69
C LEU A 126 -14.70 7.01 -1.12
N ILE A 127 -13.95 5.91 -1.16
CA ILE A 127 -14.29 4.63 -0.56
C ILE A 127 -13.25 4.35 0.52
N LEU A 128 -13.68 4.24 1.77
CA LEU A 128 -12.81 3.89 2.88
C LEU A 128 -12.60 2.38 2.91
N PHE A 129 -11.35 1.93 2.93
CA PHE A 129 -10.97 0.55 3.20
C PHE A 129 -10.47 0.38 4.65
N VAL A 130 -10.93 -0.69 5.30
CA VAL A 130 -10.60 -1.01 6.69
C VAL A 130 -10.30 -2.50 6.79
N ASP A 131 -9.04 -2.88 7.01
CA ASP A 131 -8.65 -4.30 6.99
C ASP A 131 -9.16 -5.09 8.22
N GLU A 132 -9.30 -4.39 9.35
CA GLU A 132 -9.85 -4.93 10.59
C GLU A 132 -11.10 -4.14 10.98
N LEU A 133 -12.21 -4.40 10.29
CA LEU A 133 -13.46 -3.65 10.45
C LEU A 133 -13.94 -3.63 11.91
N HIS A 134 -13.66 -4.69 12.67
CA HIS A 134 -14.00 -4.78 14.08
C HIS A 134 -13.26 -3.75 14.96
N ASN A 135 -12.08 -3.24 14.56
CA ASN A 135 -11.38 -2.18 15.27
C ASN A 135 -12.14 -0.85 15.24
N LEU A 136 -12.91 -0.62 14.17
CA LEU A 136 -13.73 0.57 14.02
C LEU A 136 -15.13 0.43 14.61
N ILE A 137 -15.53 -0.76 15.08
CA ILE A 137 -16.91 -1.01 15.49
C ILE A 137 -17.01 -1.57 16.91
N GLY A 138 -16.03 -2.38 17.34
CA GLY A 138 -16.17 -3.29 18.48
C GLY A 138 -15.05 -3.29 19.52
N GLN A 139 -13.86 -2.75 19.26
CA GLN A 139 -12.79 -2.75 20.27
C GLN A 139 -12.95 -1.60 21.29
N GLY A 140 -13.88 -1.79 22.21
CA GLY A 140 -14.07 -0.95 23.39
C GLY A 140 -13.29 -1.36 24.64
N THR A 141 -12.31 -2.28 24.59
CA THR A 141 -11.82 -2.91 25.84
C THR A 141 -10.32 -3.16 26.01
N ALA A 142 -9.41 -2.75 25.11
CA ALA A 142 -7.97 -3.07 25.31
C ALA A 142 -7.01 -1.87 25.32
N MET A 143 -7.23 -0.81 24.54
CA MET A 143 -6.35 0.36 24.53
C MET A 143 -7.16 1.63 24.24
N GLY A 144 -7.20 2.58 25.17
CA GLY A 144 -8.11 3.73 25.21
C GLY A 144 -8.10 4.72 24.03
N ALA A 145 -7.33 4.48 22.96
CA ALA A 145 -7.35 5.25 21.72
C ALA A 145 -8.32 4.67 20.66
N ALA A 146 -8.54 3.35 20.63
CA ALA A 146 -9.50 2.71 19.71
C ALA A 146 -10.97 3.02 20.08
N MET A 147 -11.22 3.40 21.35
CA MET A 147 -12.56 3.65 21.89
C MET A 147 -13.29 4.85 21.24
N ASP A 148 -12.58 5.87 20.76
CA ASP A 148 -13.23 7.07 20.20
C ASP A 148 -13.47 6.99 18.70
N ALA A 149 -12.63 6.28 17.95
CA ALA A 149 -12.80 6.17 16.49
C ALA A 149 -14.13 5.49 16.13
N ALA A 150 -14.48 4.43 16.86
CA ALA A 150 -15.73 3.71 16.63
C ALA A 150 -16.97 4.60 16.88
N ASN A 151 -16.94 5.39 17.95
CA ASN A 151 -18.02 6.33 18.29
C ASN A 151 -18.15 7.47 17.27
N MET A 152 -17.05 7.86 16.61
CA MET A 152 -17.04 8.93 15.62
C MET A 152 -17.43 8.47 14.21
N LEU A 153 -17.07 7.25 13.81
CA LEU A 153 -17.35 6.70 12.48
C LEU A 153 -18.74 6.06 12.39
N LYS A 154 -19.21 5.42 13.47
CA LYS A 154 -20.49 4.70 13.50
C LYS A 154 -21.69 5.58 13.10
N PRO A 155 -21.83 6.85 13.53
CA PRO A 155 -22.93 7.70 13.07
C PRO A 155 -22.93 7.92 11.56
N ALA A 156 -21.78 8.14 10.93
CA ALA A 156 -21.66 8.33 9.48
C ALA A 156 -21.98 7.05 8.70
N LEU A 157 -21.55 5.89 9.23
CA LEU A 157 -21.89 4.57 8.69
C LEU A 157 -23.39 4.30 8.75
N VAL A 158 -24.03 4.54 9.91
CA VAL A 158 -25.45 4.28 10.12
C VAL A 158 -26.33 5.22 9.31
N ARG A 159 -25.92 6.48 9.10
CA ARG A 159 -26.61 7.40 8.19
C ARG A 159 -26.46 6.99 6.72
N GLY A 160 -25.34 6.35 6.36
CA GLY A 160 -25.02 6.01 4.97
C GLY A 160 -24.37 7.18 4.23
N ASP A 161 -23.72 8.09 4.95
CA ASP A 161 -23.07 9.27 4.38
C ASP A 161 -21.72 8.92 3.74
N ILE A 162 -21.13 7.78 4.12
CA ILE A 162 -19.83 7.31 3.65
C ILE A 162 -19.93 5.91 3.06
N ARG A 163 -19.04 5.58 2.11
CA ARG A 163 -18.89 4.24 1.52
C ARG A 163 -17.69 3.53 2.12
N VAL A 164 -17.90 2.29 2.56
CA VAL A 164 -16.86 1.49 3.24
C VAL A 164 -16.77 0.08 2.68
N VAL A 165 -15.54 -0.39 2.48
CA VAL A 165 -15.21 -1.81 2.31
C VAL A 165 -14.42 -2.23 3.53
N GLY A 166 -14.95 -3.13 4.34
CA GLY A 166 -14.29 -3.62 5.56
C GLY A 166 -13.96 -5.09 5.46
N ALA A 167 -12.76 -5.52 5.88
CA ALA A 167 -12.41 -6.91 6.03
C ALA A 167 -12.54 -7.35 7.49
N THR A 168 -12.93 -8.61 7.71
CA THR A 168 -13.12 -9.18 9.06
C THR A 168 -13.22 -10.70 8.99
N THR A 169 -13.11 -11.36 10.15
CA THR A 169 -13.42 -12.79 10.28
C THR A 169 -14.94 -13.02 10.43
N GLY A 170 -15.39 -14.26 10.19
CA GLY A 170 -16.81 -14.61 10.38
C GLY A 170 -17.29 -14.42 11.82
N GLU A 171 -16.45 -14.73 12.79
CA GLU A 171 -16.74 -14.58 14.23
C GLU A 171 -16.92 -13.10 14.60
N GLU A 172 -15.98 -12.25 14.20
CA GLU A 172 -16.04 -10.81 14.42
C GLU A 172 -17.23 -10.15 13.71
N TYR A 173 -17.49 -10.53 12.45
CA TYR A 173 -18.65 -10.01 11.71
C TYR A 173 -19.95 -10.31 12.45
N ASN A 174 -20.12 -11.55 12.93
CA ASN A 174 -21.30 -11.95 13.68
C ASN A 174 -21.39 -11.19 15.02
N LYS A 175 -20.26 -11.03 15.72
CA LYS A 175 -20.21 -10.38 17.03
C LYS A 175 -20.43 -8.87 16.98
N TRP A 176 -19.96 -8.17 15.94
CA TRP A 176 -19.88 -6.71 15.93
C TRP A 176 -20.73 -6.03 14.86
N VAL A 177 -20.98 -6.69 13.71
CA VAL A 177 -21.74 -6.09 12.60
C VAL A 177 -23.15 -6.64 12.54
N LYS A 178 -23.29 -7.97 12.53
CA LYS A 178 -24.59 -8.65 12.44
C LYS A 178 -25.44 -8.50 13.69
N SER A 179 -24.80 -8.40 14.86
CA SER A 179 -25.48 -8.21 16.15
C SER A 179 -26.07 -6.81 16.33
N ASP A 180 -25.62 -5.82 15.54
CA ASP A 180 -26.09 -4.43 15.58
C ASP A 180 -27.07 -4.14 14.42
N PRO A 181 -28.37 -3.97 14.70
CA PRO A 181 -29.38 -3.74 13.66
C PRO A 181 -29.15 -2.49 12.81
N ALA A 182 -28.43 -1.48 13.33
CA ALA A 182 -28.15 -0.25 12.58
C ALA A 182 -27.05 -0.49 11.53
N LEU A 183 -26.03 -1.30 11.87
CA LEU A 183 -24.93 -1.65 10.97
C LEU A 183 -25.34 -2.74 9.97
N GLU A 184 -26.11 -3.74 10.39
CA GLU A 184 -26.63 -4.80 9.51
C GLU A 184 -27.49 -4.23 8.34
N ARG A 185 -28.14 -3.08 8.56
CA ARG A 185 -28.89 -2.37 7.52
C ARG A 185 -28.00 -1.62 6.51
N ARG A 186 -26.70 -1.53 6.77
CA ARG A 186 -25.73 -0.76 5.97
C ARG A 186 -24.65 -1.62 5.33
N PHE A 187 -24.29 -2.73 5.94
CA PHE A 187 -23.32 -3.67 5.40
C PHE A 187 -23.98 -4.82 4.66
N GLN A 188 -23.37 -5.20 3.55
CA GLN A 188 -23.64 -6.43 2.82
C GLN A 188 -22.42 -7.35 2.94
N PRO A 189 -22.55 -8.57 3.49
CA PRO A 189 -21.44 -9.50 3.56
C PRO A 189 -21.12 -10.07 2.17
N VAL A 190 -19.83 -10.26 1.94
CA VAL A 190 -19.22 -10.99 0.82
C VAL A 190 -18.36 -12.08 1.47
N THR A 191 -18.82 -13.33 1.37
CA THR A 191 -18.09 -14.47 1.91
C THR A 191 -16.88 -14.76 1.04
N ILE A 192 -15.70 -14.76 1.64
CA ILE A 192 -14.43 -15.03 0.96
C ILE A 192 -13.93 -16.40 1.38
N GLU A 193 -13.95 -17.32 0.43
CA GLU A 193 -13.45 -18.66 0.62
C GLU A 193 -11.95 -18.74 0.32
N GLU A 194 -11.33 -19.77 0.87
CA GLU A 194 -9.96 -20.14 0.58
C GLU A 194 -9.83 -20.57 -0.89
N LEU A 195 -8.78 -20.10 -1.56
CA LEU A 195 -8.52 -20.49 -2.94
C LEU A 195 -8.27 -22.00 -3.04
N ASP A 196 -8.63 -22.59 -4.18
CA ASP A 196 -8.23 -23.97 -4.49
C ASP A 196 -6.72 -24.05 -4.81
N ALA A 197 -6.21 -25.27 -5.02
CA ALA A 197 -4.78 -25.48 -5.28
C ALA A 197 -4.33 -24.86 -6.61
N ILE A 198 -5.16 -24.89 -7.65
CA ILE A 198 -4.85 -24.35 -8.98
C ILE A 198 -4.88 -22.82 -8.95
N GLN A 199 -5.89 -22.24 -8.31
CA GLN A 199 -5.97 -20.80 -8.08
C GLN A 199 -4.79 -20.29 -7.24
N THR A 200 -4.42 -21.03 -6.19
CA THR A 200 -3.24 -20.69 -5.38
C THR A 200 -1.96 -20.75 -6.20
N TRP A 201 -1.83 -21.73 -7.10
CA TRP A 201 -0.72 -21.80 -8.05
C TRP A 201 -0.64 -20.55 -8.93
N GLU A 202 -1.75 -20.10 -9.51
CA GLU A 202 -1.78 -18.87 -10.32
C GLU A 202 -1.37 -17.63 -9.52
N VAL A 203 -1.80 -17.54 -8.26
CA VAL A 203 -1.37 -16.47 -7.35
C VAL A 203 0.14 -16.53 -7.12
N LEU A 204 0.70 -17.71 -6.81
CA LEU A 204 2.14 -17.87 -6.58
C LEU A 204 2.96 -17.55 -7.84
N VAL A 205 2.49 -17.96 -9.03
CA VAL A 205 3.12 -17.61 -10.31
C VAL A 205 3.10 -16.10 -10.53
N ALA A 206 1.99 -15.42 -10.22
CA ALA A 206 1.90 -13.97 -10.35
C ALA A 206 2.83 -13.22 -9.37
N ARG A 207 3.03 -13.75 -8.15
CA ARG A 207 3.92 -13.17 -7.13
C ARG A 207 5.40 -13.48 -7.33
N ARG A 208 5.72 -14.58 -8.04
CA ARG A 208 7.09 -15.07 -8.26
C ARG A 208 8.06 -13.95 -8.68
N PRO A 209 7.79 -13.12 -9.72
CA PRO A 209 8.75 -12.12 -10.16
C PRO A 209 9.08 -11.08 -9.09
N ARG A 210 8.14 -10.75 -8.19
CA ARG A 210 8.40 -9.79 -7.10
C ARG A 210 9.23 -10.43 -5.98
N LEU A 211 8.93 -11.69 -5.63
CA LEU A 211 9.70 -12.46 -4.64
C LEU A 211 11.14 -12.69 -5.10
N GLU A 212 11.33 -13.15 -6.34
CA GLU A 212 12.66 -13.36 -6.94
C GLU A 212 13.48 -12.06 -6.92
N ARG A 213 12.86 -10.94 -7.29
CA ARG A 213 13.51 -9.62 -7.23
C ARG A 213 13.85 -9.20 -5.80
N HIS A 214 12.90 -9.33 -4.88
CA HIS A 214 13.07 -8.88 -3.49
C HIS A 214 14.24 -9.62 -2.80
N HIS A 215 14.25 -10.94 -2.91
CA HIS A 215 15.26 -11.80 -2.28
C HIS A 215 16.52 -11.98 -3.11
N ALA A 216 16.51 -11.59 -4.38
CA ALA A 216 17.58 -11.87 -5.34
C ALA A 216 17.89 -13.37 -5.45
N VAL A 217 16.84 -14.19 -5.62
CA VAL A 217 16.92 -15.65 -5.83
C VAL A 217 16.05 -16.03 -7.01
N ALA A 218 16.31 -17.18 -7.64
CA ALA A 218 15.39 -17.78 -8.60
C ALA A 218 14.43 -18.75 -7.89
N ILE A 219 13.20 -18.87 -8.36
CA ILE A 219 12.19 -19.79 -7.79
C ILE A 219 11.79 -20.80 -8.85
N SER A 220 11.92 -22.09 -8.53
CA SER A 220 11.50 -23.17 -9.40
C SER A 220 9.99 -23.41 -9.36
N ASP A 221 9.45 -24.01 -10.43
CA ASP A 221 8.07 -24.50 -10.46
C ASP A 221 7.81 -25.54 -9.37
N ASP A 222 8.80 -26.39 -9.10
CA ASP A 222 8.75 -27.40 -8.05
C ASP A 222 8.56 -26.79 -6.66
N ALA A 223 9.23 -25.67 -6.36
CA ALA A 223 9.03 -24.94 -5.11
C ALA A 223 7.59 -24.46 -4.96
N LEU A 224 6.97 -23.91 -6.02
CA LEU A 224 5.57 -23.50 -5.94
C LEU A 224 4.62 -24.67 -5.67
N LYS A 225 4.87 -25.84 -6.29
CA LYS A 225 4.05 -27.04 -6.06
C LYS A 225 4.19 -27.51 -4.63
N ALA A 226 5.43 -27.61 -4.14
CA ALA A 226 5.74 -27.99 -2.78
C ALA A 226 5.08 -27.04 -1.77
N SER A 227 5.11 -25.72 -2.01
CA SER A 227 4.50 -24.73 -1.11
C SER A 227 3.01 -24.96 -0.92
N ILE A 228 2.29 -25.42 -1.95
CA ILE A 228 0.86 -25.74 -1.85
C ILE A 228 0.68 -27.08 -1.14
N VAL A 229 1.30 -28.14 -1.67
CA VAL A 229 1.08 -29.52 -1.21
C VAL A 229 1.49 -29.72 0.25
N LEU A 230 2.65 -29.19 0.63
CA LEU A 230 3.19 -29.39 1.97
C LEU A 230 2.46 -28.53 3.01
N THR A 231 2.07 -27.30 2.68
CA THR A 231 1.31 -26.47 3.62
C THR A 231 -0.12 -26.96 3.79
N ASP A 232 -0.74 -27.54 2.76
CA ASP A 232 -2.06 -28.20 2.89
C ASP A 232 -2.01 -29.40 3.84
N ARG A 233 -0.91 -30.15 3.82
CA ARG A 233 -0.75 -31.36 4.64
C ARG A 233 -0.30 -31.07 6.07
N PHE A 234 0.61 -30.12 6.25
CA PHE A 234 1.33 -29.93 7.53
C PHE A 234 0.99 -28.62 8.24
N VAL A 235 0.27 -27.70 7.60
CA VAL A 235 -0.15 -26.41 8.16
C VAL A 235 -1.67 -26.18 7.91
N PRO A 236 -2.55 -27.11 8.34
CA PRO A 236 -3.99 -27.04 8.03
C PRO A 236 -4.74 -25.90 8.75
N GLU A 237 -4.16 -25.35 9.82
CA GLU A 237 -4.76 -24.28 10.62
C GLU A 237 -4.68 -22.91 9.93
N ARG A 238 -3.81 -22.73 8.94
CA ARG A 238 -3.72 -21.51 8.11
C ARG A 238 -4.46 -21.70 6.78
N ALA A 239 -4.77 -20.60 6.10
CA ALA A 239 -5.49 -20.62 4.82
C ALA A 239 -4.57 -20.27 3.64
N ARG A 240 -4.89 -20.81 2.47
CA ARG A 240 -4.37 -20.34 1.17
C ARG A 240 -5.00 -18.99 0.79
N PRO A 241 -4.28 -18.13 0.04
CA PRO A 241 -2.92 -18.36 -0.46
C PRO A 241 -1.82 -18.03 0.57
N ASP A 242 -2.15 -17.39 1.70
CA ASP A 242 -1.18 -16.86 2.67
C ASP A 242 -0.15 -17.87 3.14
N LYS A 243 -0.57 -19.05 3.63
CA LYS A 243 0.38 -20.06 4.15
C LYS A 243 1.40 -20.52 3.11
N ALA A 244 1.01 -20.59 1.84
CA ALA A 244 1.89 -21.02 0.75
C ALA A 244 2.86 -19.90 0.33
N ILE A 245 2.39 -18.65 0.35
CA ILE A 245 3.21 -17.46 0.11
C ILE A 245 4.27 -17.32 1.22
N ASP A 246 3.85 -17.46 2.48
CA ASP A 246 4.71 -17.29 3.66
C ASP A 246 5.88 -18.29 3.67
N VAL A 247 5.59 -19.57 3.47
CA VAL A 247 6.64 -20.61 3.39
C VAL A 247 7.57 -20.40 2.21
N LEU A 248 7.04 -19.94 1.07
CA LEU A 248 7.86 -19.62 -0.10
C LEU A 248 8.78 -18.42 0.17
N ASP A 249 8.26 -17.38 0.81
CA ASP A 249 9.00 -16.17 1.19
C ASP A 249 10.13 -16.50 2.17
N GLU A 250 9.84 -17.28 3.20
CA GLU A 250 10.83 -17.74 4.18
C GLU A 250 11.93 -18.59 3.53
N ALA A 251 11.55 -19.48 2.59
CA ALA A 251 12.53 -20.27 1.84
C ALA A 251 13.44 -19.38 0.98
N CYS A 252 12.90 -18.35 0.34
CA CYS A 252 13.68 -17.36 -0.42
C CYS A 252 14.63 -16.58 0.48
N ALA A 253 14.14 -16.09 1.63
CA ALA A 253 14.95 -15.36 2.60
C ALA A 253 16.11 -16.21 3.12
N HIS A 254 15.86 -17.49 3.42
CA HIS A 254 16.90 -18.42 3.87
C HIS A 254 17.94 -18.72 2.79
N ALA A 255 17.50 -18.97 1.56
CA ALA A 255 18.41 -19.20 0.43
C ALA A 255 19.34 -18.01 0.23
N GLN A 256 18.82 -16.78 0.31
CA GLN A 256 19.64 -15.58 0.20
C GLN A 256 20.57 -15.37 1.41
N ALA A 257 20.09 -15.62 2.63
CA ALA A 257 20.90 -15.46 3.84
C ALA A 257 22.10 -16.43 3.91
N THR A 258 21.97 -17.60 3.29
CA THR A 258 23.02 -18.63 3.25
C THR A 258 23.87 -18.56 1.97
N ALA A 259 23.52 -17.68 1.04
CA ALA A 259 24.20 -17.49 -0.24
C ALA A 259 25.64 -16.99 -0.05
N LYS A 260 26.56 -17.58 -0.81
CA LYS A 260 27.89 -16.98 -1.04
C LYS A 260 27.81 -16.10 -2.27
N VAL A 261 27.61 -14.80 -2.06
CA VAL A 261 27.44 -13.83 -3.15
C VAL A 261 28.78 -13.52 -3.82
N THR A 262 28.87 -13.75 -5.13
CA THR A 262 30.05 -13.34 -5.91
C THR A 262 30.04 -11.82 -6.19
N PRO A 263 31.19 -11.19 -6.46
CA PRO A 263 31.24 -9.77 -6.83
C PRO A 263 30.39 -9.43 -8.07
N GLU A 264 30.26 -10.35 -9.02
CA GLU A 264 29.43 -10.19 -10.22
C GLU A 264 27.94 -10.14 -9.86
N LEU A 265 27.47 -11.07 -9.02
CA LEU A 265 26.08 -11.09 -8.57
C LEU A 265 25.75 -9.87 -7.70
N ASP A 266 26.64 -9.49 -6.78
CA ASP A 266 26.46 -8.28 -5.98
C ASP A 266 26.36 -7.01 -6.85
N ARG A 267 27.17 -6.93 -7.91
CA ARG A 267 27.06 -5.84 -8.90
C ARG A 267 25.71 -5.85 -9.59
N LEU A 268 25.24 -7.00 -10.10
CA LEU A 268 23.94 -7.11 -10.77
C LEU A 268 22.78 -6.74 -9.85
N ILE A 269 22.81 -7.17 -8.58
CA ILE A 269 21.81 -6.81 -7.56
C ILE A 269 21.79 -5.30 -7.35
N ARG A 270 22.96 -4.67 -7.20
CA ARG A 270 23.08 -3.21 -6.99
C ARG A 270 22.62 -2.42 -8.22
N ASP A 271 23.03 -2.83 -9.40
CA ASP A 271 22.64 -2.15 -10.65
C ASP A 271 21.12 -2.27 -10.88
N ARG A 272 20.51 -3.43 -10.60
CA ARG A 272 19.06 -3.60 -10.63
C ARG A 272 18.34 -2.68 -9.63
N LYS A 273 18.83 -2.59 -8.38
CA LYS A 273 18.26 -1.70 -7.35
C LYS A 273 18.30 -0.23 -7.78
N LYS A 274 19.37 0.21 -8.45
CA LYS A 274 19.47 1.58 -8.98
C LYS A 274 18.43 1.87 -10.05
N VAL A 275 18.26 0.96 -11.02
CA VAL A 275 17.24 1.11 -12.07
C VAL A 275 15.83 1.12 -11.48
N GLU A 276 15.57 0.26 -10.49
CA GLU A 276 14.27 0.23 -9.80
C GLU A 276 13.99 1.54 -9.04
N ALA A 277 14.98 2.10 -8.34
CA ALA A 277 14.86 3.40 -7.69
C ALA A 277 14.62 4.53 -8.71
N ALA A 278 15.32 4.50 -9.84
CA ALA A 278 15.16 5.49 -10.91
C ALA A 278 13.77 5.43 -11.56
N LEU A 279 13.20 4.23 -11.74
CA LEU A 279 11.83 4.06 -12.22
C LEU A 279 10.81 4.64 -11.23
N ARG A 280 10.95 4.33 -9.93
CA ARG A 280 10.06 4.86 -8.89
C ARG A 280 10.11 6.39 -8.79
N LEU A 281 11.28 6.99 -8.90
CA LEU A 281 11.42 8.46 -8.88
C LEU A 281 10.77 9.10 -10.11
N GLY A 282 10.84 8.46 -11.28
CA GLY A 282 10.25 8.99 -12.52
C GLY A 282 8.73 9.00 -12.48
N THR A 283 8.12 7.97 -11.89
CA THR A 283 6.67 7.92 -11.67
C THR A 283 6.14 8.94 -10.66
N VAL A 284 7.01 9.50 -9.81
CA VAL A 284 6.61 10.52 -8.81
C VAL A 284 6.63 11.93 -9.43
N GLU A 285 7.56 12.21 -10.34
CA GLU A 285 7.69 13.53 -10.99
C GLU A 285 6.62 13.77 -12.07
N GLU A 286 6.10 12.73 -12.74
CA GLU A 286 5.01 12.89 -13.73
C GLU A 286 3.67 13.30 -13.10
N GLU A 287 3.48 13.12 -11.78
CA GLU A 287 2.27 13.54 -11.04
C GLU A 287 2.42 14.88 -10.31
N ALA A 288 3.63 15.47 -10.28
CA ALA A 288 3.82 16.84 -9.84
C ALA A 288 3.42 17.78 -11.00
N GLY A 289 2.15 18.20 -11.04
CA GLY A 289 1.77 19.39 -11.81
C GLY A 289 2.72 20.55 -11.50
N PRO A 290 2.92 21.51 -12.43
CA PRO A 290 4.05 22.45 -12.39
C PRO A 290 4.18 23.04 -11.00
N GLU A 291 5.25 22.68 -10.28
CA GLU A 291 5.59 23.31 -9.02
C GLU A 291 5.69 24.80 -9.31
N GLU A 292 4.78 25.59 -8.76
CA GLU A 292 5.01 27.03 -8.67
C GLU A 292 6.37 27.19 -7.99
N PRO A 293 7.31 27.91 -8.61
CA PRO A 293 8.68 27.97 -8.12
C PRO A 293 8.63 28.43 -6.67
N VAL A 294 9.03 27.56 -5.77
CA VAL A 294 9.16 27.86 -4.35
C VAL A 294 9.96 29.16 -4.28
N PRO A 295 9.39 30.26 -3.77
CA PRO A 295 10.09 31.52 -3.75
C PRO A 295 11.38 31.30 -2.98
N ASP A 296 12.51 31.58 -3.63
CA ASP A 296 13.85 31.43 -3.08
C ASP A 296 13.85 31.96 -1.64
N LEU A 297 14.31 31.14 -0.70
CA LEU A 297 14.32 31.45 0.73
C LEU A 297 15.07 32.77 0.99
N ALA A 298 16.04 33.12 0.14
CA ALA A 298 16.69 34.43 0.16
C ALA A 298 15.73 35.59 -0.16
N THR A 299 14.80 35.40 -1.10
CA THR A 299 13.78 36.38 -1.48
C THR A 299 12.70 36.52 -0.39
N VAL A 300 12.32 35.41 0.25
CA VAL A 300 11.38 35.42 1.38
C VAL A 300 12.00 36.11 2.61
N LEU A 301 13.26 35.79 2.92
CA LEU A 301 13.99 36.45 4.01
C LEU A 301 14.27 37.92 3.73
N GLN A 302 14.51 38.31 2.47
CA GLN A 302 14.62 39.72 2.08
C GLN A 302 13.30 40.45 2.29
N ARG A 303 12.16 39.90 1.87
CA ARG A 303 10.85 40.53 2.07
C ARG A 303 10.50 40.66 3.55
N PHE A 304 10.80 39.65 4.37
CA PHE A 304 10.65 39.73 5.82
C PHE A 304 11.62 40.73 6.47
N GLY A 305 12.83 40.87 5.93
CA GLY A 305 13.82 41.86 6.39
C GLY A 305 13.41 43.30 6.06
N GLU A 306 12.91 43.54 4.84
CA GLU A 306 12.41 44.83 4.40
C GLU A 306 11.15 45.26 5.18
N GLU A 307 10.24 44.33 5.49
CA GLU A 307 9.06 44.61 6.32
C GLU A 307 9.43 44.98 7.78
N ILE A 308 10.52 44.41 8.32
CA ILE A 308 11.02 44.73 9.66
C ILE A 308 11.76 46.09 9.67
N GLU A 309 12.48 46.42 8.59
CA GLU A 309 13.15 47.72 8.45
C GLU A 309 12.16 48.88 8.28
N ASP A 310 11.07 48.69 7.54
CA ASP A 310 9.99 49.67 7.40
C ASP A 310 9.24 49.91 8.71
N LEU A 311 9.14 48.91 9.58
CA LEU A 311 8.56 49.02 10.93
C LEU A 311 9.45 49.77 11.94
N LEU A 312 10.75 49.89 11.68
CA LEU A 312 11.75 50.38 12.66
C LEU A 312 12.45 51.68 12.25
N GLY A 313 11.93 52.40 11.25
CA GLY A 313 12.56 53.56 10.61
C GLY A 313 13.41 54.49 11.51
N GLY A 314 14.72 54.57 11.22
CA GLY A 314 15.63 55.49 11.90
C GLY A 314 17.07 55.58 11.37
N ARG A 315 17.28 56.34 10.27
CA ARG A 315 18.51 57.10 9.86
C ARG A 315 19.90 56.42 9.71
N ARG A 316 20.32 56.39 8.43
CA ARG A 316 21.56 56.91 7.76
C ARG A 316 22.99 56.36 8.02
N ARG A 317 23.64 56.05 6.86
CA ARG A 317 25.08 56.13 6.43
C ARG A 317 25.99 55.00 6.96
N THR A 318 26.96 54.40 6.24
CA THR A 318 27.71 54.70 4.99
C THR A 318 28.51 53.45 4.53
N ARG A 319 28.71 53.28 3.21
CA ARG A 319 29.82 52.64 2.44
C ARG A 319 30.61 51.42 2.99
N ALA A 320 30.69 50.36 2.17
CA ALA A 320 31.89 49.82 1.46
C ALA A 320 31.49 48.46 0.83
N ASP A 321 31.41 48.34 -0.50
CA ASP A 321 32.43 47.73 -1.38
C ASP A 321 32.84 46.31 -0.99
N GLU A 322 32.39 45.30 -1.75
CA GLU A 322 33.19 44.12 -2.14
C GLU A 322 32.41 43.19 -3.11
N GLY A 323 33.04 42.89 -4.25
CA GLY A 323 33.01 41.57 -4.89
C GLY A 323 31.75 41.13 -5.62
N GLY A 324 31.61 41.56 -6.89
CA GLY A 324 30.72 40.88 -7.82
C GLY A 324 31.30 39.53 -8.25
N GLU A 325 30.67 38.44 -7.82
CA GLU A 325 30.85 37.11 -8.41
C GLU A 325 29.55 36.70 -9.10
N ARG A 326 29.58 36.68 -10.44
CA ARG A 326 28.47 36.16 -11.25
C ARG A 326 28.45 34.64 -11.09
N THR A 327 27.54 34.13 -10.26
CA THR A 327 27.20 32.72 -10.27
C THR A 327 26.53 32.38 -11.60
N ALA A 328 27.20 31.53 -12.38
CA ALA A 328 26.67 30.97 -13.60
C ALA A 328 25.36 30.20 -13.32
N PRO A 329 24.41 30.15 -14.28
CA PRO A 329 23.20 29.34 -14.12
C PRO A 329 23.58 27.86 -13.89
N PRO A 330 22.80 27.12 -13.09
CA PRO A 330 23.05 25.70 -12.86
C PRO A 330 23.05 24.95 -14.19
N ALA A 331 24.03 24.07 -14.36
CA ALA A 331 24.15 23.22 -15.53
C ALA A 331 22.86 22.42 -15.75
N PRO A 332 22.43 22.19 -17.01
CA PRO A 332 21.27 21.37 -17.30
C PRO A 332 21.45 19.98 -16.69
N ALA A 333 20.40 19.48 -16.03
CA ALA A 333 20.36 18.13 -15.50
C ALA A 333 20.74 17.13 -16.61
N PRO A 334 21.51 16.06 -16.30
CA PRO A 334 21.89 15.08 -17.30
C PRO A 334 20.63 14.50 -17.97
N ASP A 335 20.66 14.35 -19.29
CA ASP A 335 19.60 13.73 -20.09
C ASP A 335 19.19 12.40 -19.45
N ARG A 336 18.02 12.40 -18.80
CA ARG A 336 17.45 11.19 -18.21
C ARG A 336 16.88 10.35 -19.36
N PRO A 337 17.28 9.08 -19.49
CA PRO A 337 16.72 8.23 -20.53
C PRO A 337 15.19 8.12 -20.37
N PRO A 338 14.43 8.10 -21.47
CA PRO A 338 12.97 8.01 -21.42
C PRO A 338 12.52 6.73 -20.72
N ALA A 339 11.38 6.77 -20.02
CA ALA A 339 10.77 5.64 -19.30
C ALA A 339 10.84 4.28 -20.03
N PRO A 340 10.50 4.17 -21.35
CA PRO A 340 10.63 2.91 -22.09
C PRO A 340 12.06 2.33 -22.11
N ALA A 341 13.10 3.18 -22.13
CA ALA A 341 14.49 2.72 -22.10
C ALA A 341 14.89 2.14 -20.74
N LEU A 342 14.32 2.65 -19.64
CA LEU A 342 14.56 2.13 -18.29
C LEU A 342 13.83 0.79 -18.05
N GLU A 343 12.65 0.60 -18.64
CA GLU A 343 11.92 -0.67 -18.58
C GLU A 343 12.64 -1.79 -19.34
N ASP A 344 13.15 -1.49 -20.53
CA ASP A 344 13.98 -2.42 -21.31
C ASP A 344 15.26 -2.79 -20.55
N GLN A 345 15.92 -1.79 -19.98
CA GLN A 345 17.10 -2.00 -19.13
C GLN A 345 16.79 -2.88 -17.91
N ARG A 346 15.63 -2.70 -17.28
CA ARG A 346 15.16 -3.55 -16.16
C ARG A 346 14.99 -4.99 -16.62
N SER A 347 14.27 -5.21 -17.72
CA SER A 347 14.04 -6.56 -18.28
C SER A 347 15.34 -7.28 -18.63
N ASP A 348 16.32 -6.55 -19.19
CA ASP A 348 17.64 -7.10 -19.49
C ASP A 348 18.44 -7.47 -18.24
N LEU A 349 18.39 -6.63 -17.20
CA LEU A 349 19.02 -6.93 -15.91
C LEU A 349 18.36 -8.11 -15.22
N ASP A 350 17.03 -8.21 -15.24
CA ASP A 350 16.29 -9.34 -14.66
C ASP A 350 16.68 -10.66 -15.33
N ARG A 351 16.80 -10.67 -16.67
CA ARG A 351 17.27 -11.83 -17.43
C ARG A 351 18.71 -12.24 -17.07
N LYS A 352 19.64 -11.28 -17.03
CA LYS A 352 21.05 -11.54 -16.64
C LYS A 352 21.17 -12.02 -15.20
N LEU A 353 20.44 -11.38 -14.30
CA LEU A 353 20.40 -11.75 -12.88
C LEU A 353 19.88 -13.17 -12.71
N ARG A 354 18.79 -13.55 -13.39
CA ARG A 354 18.26 -14.91 -13.34
C ARG A 354 19.29 -15.94 -13.81
N GLN A 355 19.94 -15.71 -14.95
CA GLN A 355 20.98 -16.61 -15.46
C GLN A 355 22.14 -16.77 -14.47
N GLU A 356 22.54 -15.67 -13.82
CA GLU A 356 23.63 -15.69 -12.85
C GLU A 356 23.24 -16.43 -11.56
N LEU A 357 22.01 -16.23 -11.09
CA LEU A 357 21.46 -16.94 -9.93
C LEU A 357 21.38 -18.44 -10.18
N GLU A 358 20.90 -18.84 -11.37
CA GLU A 358 20.87 -20.24 -11.79
C GLU A 358 22.30 -20.83 -11.90
N ARG A 359 23.26 -20.08 -12.46
CA ARG A 359 24.68 -20.48 -12.55
C ARG A 359 25.30 -20.74 -11.18
N GLN A 360 24.95 -19.92 -10.18
CA GLN A 360 25.46 -20.05 -8.81
C GLN A 360 24.64 -21.02 -7.95
N GLY A 361 23.55 -21.59 -8.47
CA GLY A 361 22.69 -22.50 -7.73
C GLY A 361 21.81 -21.81 -6.68
N LEU A 362 21.60 -20.50 -6.78
CA LEU A 362 20.68 -19.73 -5.92
C LEU A 362 19.25 -19.86 -6.43
N VAL A 363 18.77 -21.11 -6.43
CA VAL A 363 17.44 -21.50 -6.90
C VAL A 363 16.70 -22.16 -5.75
N VAL A 364 15.56 -21.60 -5.37
CA VAL A 364 14.65 -22.19 -4.38
C VAL A 364 13.91 -23.36 -5.02
N THR A 365 13.99 -24.52 -4.38
CA THR A 365 13.43 -25.81 -4.81
C THR A 365 12.39 -26.34 -3.82
N GLY A 366 11.65 -27.40 -4.18
CA GLY A 366 10.72 -28.04 -3.26
C GLY A 366 11.38 -28.62 -2.00
N LYS A 367 12.69 -28.91 -2.04
CA LYS A 367 13.46 -29.33 -0.86
C LYS A 367 13.61 -28.19 0.16
N ASP A 368 13.79 -26.95 -0.32
CA ASP A 368 13.90 -25.78 0.53
C ASP A 368 12.57 -25.50 1.24
N ILE A 369 11.45 -25.68 0.50
CA ILE A 369 10.10 -25.62 1.07
C ILE A 369 9.92 -26.71 2.12
N ALA A 370 10.28 -27.96 1.82
CA ALA A 370 10.16 -29.07 2.77
C ALA A 370 10.93 -28.83 4.08
N ARG A 371 12.12 -28.23 3.99
CA ARG A 371 12.88 -27.79 5.16
C ARG A 371 12.11 -26.76 5.98
N VAL A 372 11.57 -25.70 5.36
CA VAL A 372 10.81 -24.66 6.06
C VAL A 372 9.55 -25.24 6.73
N VAL A 373 8.75 -26.00 5.98
CA VAL A 373 7.54 -26.64 6.53
C VAL A 373 7.91 -27.64 7.63
N GLY A 374 9.03 -28.36 7.47
CA GLY A 374 9.54 -29.28 8.48
C GLY A 374 9.91 -28.60 9.79
N LEU A 375 10.54 -27.42 9.71
CA LEU A 375 10.86 -26.61 10.89
C LEU A 375 9.58 -26.11 11.57
N ALA A 376 8.62 -25.58 10.80
CA ALA A 376 7.33 -25.11 11.34
C ALA A 376 6.51 -26.23 11.99
N ALA A 377 6.53 -27.44 11.40
CA ALA A 377 5.79 -28.60 11.89
C ALA A 377 6.55 -29.43 12.94
N GLY A 378 7.82 -29.11 13.22
CA GLY A 378 8.69 -29.89 14.10
C GLY A 378 8.97 -31.32 13.60
N LYS A 379 9.03 -31.52 12.28
CA LYS A 379 9.16 -32.84 11.62
C LYS A 379 10.21 -32.83 10.51
N GLY A 380 10.90 -33.95 10.31
CA GLY A 380 11.69 -34.18 9.10
C GLY A 380 10.75 -34.43 7.92
N ILE A 381 10.66 -33.47 7.00
CA ILE A 381 9.82 -33.56 5.79
C ILE A 381 10.75 -33.60 4.57
N GLU A 382 10.48 -34.55 3.67
CA GLU A 382 11.16 -34.67 2.40
C GLU A 382 10.19 -34.38 1.25
N TRP A 383 10.73 -33.81 0.15
CA TRP A 383 9.98 -33.55 -1.07
C TRP A 383 10.58 -34.36 -2.23
N ALA A 384 9.72 -35.12 -2.91
CA ALA A 384 10.12 -36.05 -3.97
C ALA A 384 9.74 -35.60 -5.40
N GLY A 385 9.06 -34.45 -5.56
CA GLY A 385 8.59 -33.93 -6.85
C GLY A 385 7.14 -34.26 -7.18
#